data_AF-A0A933BII0-F1
#
_entry.id   AF-A0A933BII0-F1
#
_cell.length_a   1.000
_cell.length_b   1.000
_cell.length_c   1.000
_cell.angle_alpha   90.00
_cell.angle_beta   90.00
_cell.angle_gamma   90.00
#
_symmetry.space_group_name_H-M   'P 1'
#
loop_
_entity.id
_entity.type
_entity.pdbx_description
1 polymer ?
#
loop_
_entity_poly.entity_id
_entity_poly.type
_entity_poly.pdbx_seq_one_letter_code
_entity_poly.pdbx_strand_id
1 'polypeptide(L)'
;MIRRLVVQVAIALLAFPSPPPVFADERLLIREVPGLQCRATQPPYEFLLSHPGFAAALFGRLYPPLEGYSVTQPTPRLIRFIDRRWGLDGEAELLAIQPGKRIYRTEIGVALTETWQLSAPMEIVLEYRQARAAPNPLMVSRLTFYLLPPPTLPDVLAQAAAQLLIPLINRQVEAITEGSRRGCDRLTNDPGGLYDEMVTWPEMPKPDLISYYHLFLAPRP
;
A
#
# COMPACT_ATOMS: atom_id res chain seq x y z
N MET A 1 1.99 -23.74 -38.61
CA MET A 1 1.88 -24.89 -37.69
C MET A 1 2.29 -24.41 -36.30
N ILE A 2 1.42 -23.78 -35.52
CA ILE A 2 0.33 -24.36 -34.71
C ILE A 2 0.83 -25.46 -33.78
N ARG A 3 0.87 -25.07 -32.49
CA ARG A 3 0.69 -25.86 -31.26
C ARG A 3 1.70 -26.96 -30.98
N ARG A 4 2.40 -26.78 -29.86
CA ARG A 4 2.17 -27.54 -28.61
C ARG A 4 3.01 -26.92 -27.48
N LEU A 5 2.56 -26.78 -26.24
CA LEU A 5 1.25 -26.87 -25.61
C LEU A 5 1.56 -26.64 -24.12
N VAL A 6 0.78 -25.78 -23.45
CA VAL A 6 0.56 -25.78 -21.99
C VAL A 6 1.85 -25.44 -21.20
N VAL A 7 2.05 -24.23 -20.68
CA VAL A 7 1.33 -23.73 -19.49
C VAL A 7 0.97 -24.88 -18.53
N GLN A 8 1.89 -25.85 -18.38
CA GLN A 8 1.72 -26.98 -17.49
C GLN A 8 2.18 -26.54 -16.11
N VAL A 9 1.16 -26.13 -15.34
CA VAL A 9 1.00 -26.43 -13.92
C VAL A 9 2.00 -25.66 -13.05
N ALA A 10 1.58 -24.54 -12.46
CA ALA A 10 0.94 -24.60 -11.14
C ALA A 10 1.73 -25.42 -10.10
N ILE A 11 3.07 -25.36 -10.10
CA ILE A 11 3.93 -25.95 -9.06
C ILE A 11 5.19 -25.07 -9.01
N ALA A 12 5.12 -23.86 -8.48
CA ALA A 12 5.36 -23.68 -7.07
C ALA A 12 4.50 -22.54 -6.55
N LEU A 13 3.39 -22.93 -5.95
CA LEU A 13 2.68 -22.18 -4.91
C LEU A 13 3.72 -21.70 -3.89
N LEU A 14 4.28 -20.51 -4.12
CA LEU A 14 5.10 -19.83 -3.14
C LEU A 14 4.16 -19.30 -2.06
N ALA A 15 4.00 -20.18 -1.07
CA ALA A 15 3.66 -19.98 0.33
C ALA A 15 2.61 -18.89 0.63
N PHE A 16 1.48 -19.39 1.14
CA PHE A 16 0.26 -18.72 1.63
C PHE A 16 -0.85 -18.53 0.58
N PRO A 17 -2.06 -19.09 0.82
CA PRO A 17 -3.16 -18.94 -0.12
C PRO A 17 -3.70 -17.52 -0.02
N SER A 18 -3.45 -16.72 -1.05
CA SER A 18 -4.35 -15.60 -1.32
C SER A 18 -5.69 -16.21 -1.74
N PRO A 19 -6.83 -15.75 -1.20
CA PRO A 19 -8.13 -16.26 -1.62
C PRO A 19 -8.28 -16.12 -3.15
N PRO A 20 -8.99 -17.06 -3.81
CA PRO A 20 -9.23 -16.94 -5.24
C PRO A 20 -10.00 -15.65 -5.54
N PRO A 21 -9.81 -15.06 -6.73
CA PRO A 21 -10.44 -13.81 -7.06
C PRO A 21 -11.97 -13.92 -7.14
N VAL A 22 -12.70 -12.91 -6.66
CA VAL A 22 -14.19 -12.91 -6.54
C VAL A 22 -14.77 -11.64 -7.18
N PHE A 23 -15.90 -11.75 -7.88
CA PHE A 23 -16.57 -10.59 -8.48
C PHE A 23 -17.47 -9.86 -7.47
N ALA A 24 -17.39 -8.53 -7.44
CA ALA A 24 -18.34 -7.64 -6.77
C ALA A 24 -18.75 -6.55 -7.78
N ASP A 25 -19.96 -6.65 -8.33
CA ASP A 25 -20.60 -5.71 -9.27
C ASP A 25 -19.61 -4.94 -10.18
N GLU A 26 -18.90 -5.65 -11.07
CA GLU A 26 -17.87 -5.18 -12.04
C GLU A 26 -16.41 -5.15 -11.57
N ARG A 27 -16.14 -5.44 -10.29
CA ARG A 27 -14.78 -5.50 -9.73
C ARG A 27 -14.35 -6.93 -9.51
N LEU A 28 -13.13 -7.29 -9.89
CA LEU A 28 -12.56 -8.60 -9.59
C LEU A 28 -11.59 -8.46 -8.40
N LEU A 29 -12.00 -8.90 -7.21
CA LEU A 29 -11.12 -9.00 -6.04
C LEU A 29 -9.90 -9.81 -6.42
N ILE A 30 -8.69 -9.25 -6.31
CA ILE A 30 -7.44 -9.99 -6.53
C ILE A 30 -6.90 -10.51 -5.20
N ARG A 31 -6.91 -9.66 -4.18
CA ARG A 31 -6.28 -9.95 -2.90
C ARG A 31 -6.88 -9.11 -1.80
N GLU A 32 -7.17 -9.76 -0.67
CA GLU A 32 -7.37 -9.09 0.59
C GLU A 32 -6.12 -9.31 1.44
N VAL A 33 -5.57 -8.22 1.98
CA VAL A 33 -4.48 -8.26 2.93
C VAL A 33 -5.01 -7.76 4.26
N PRO A 34 -5.04 -8.59 5.31
CA PRO A 34 -5.28 -8.11 6.66
C PRO A 34 -4.22 -7.06 6.95
N GLY A 35 -4.68 -5.83 7.10
CA GLY A 35 -3.82 -4.68 7.14
C GLY A 35 -3.16 -4.53 8.49
N LEU A 36 -2.30 -3.52 8.52
CA LEU A 36 -1.42 -3.19 9.60
C LEU A 36 -2.14 -3.06 10.95
N GLN A 37 -1.47 -3.52 12.00
CA GLN A 37 -1.78 -3.12 13.37
C GLN A 37 -0.83 -2.00 13.78
N CYS A 38 -1.37 -0.83 14.12
CA CYS A 38 -0.60 0.32 14.53
C CYS A 38 -1.03 0.76 15.92
N ARG A 39 -0.12 0.82 16.89
CA ARG A 39 -0.43 1.30 18.24
C ARG A 39 -0.50 2.83 18.27
N ALA A 40 -1.54 3.37 17.65
CA ALA A 40 -1.75 4.79 17.53
C ALA A 40 -3.22 5.12 17.82
N THR A 41 -3.49 6.35 18.26
CA THR A 41 -4.86 6.89 18.20
C THR A 41 -5.22 7.27 16.77
N GLN A 42 -6.51 7.43 16.48
CA GLN A 42 -6.97 7.81 15.14
C GLN A 42 -6.30 9.06 14.54
N PRO A 43 -6.10 10.20 15.25
CA PRO A 43 -5.54 11.40 14.62
C PRO A 43 -4.09 11.22 14.10
N PRO A 44 -3.14 10.67 14.88
CA PRO A 44 -1.84 10.22 14.39
C PRO A 44 -1.88 9.30 13.16
N TYR A 45 -2.82 8.34 13.13
CA TYR A 45 -2.94 7.40 12.02
C TYR A 45 -3.45 8.10 10.75
N GLU A 46 -4.46 8.97 10.87
CA GLU A 46 -4.97 9.79 9.78
C GLU A 46 -3.91 10.74 9.22
N PHE A 47 -3.06 11.29 10.08
CA PHE A 47 -1.93 12.12 9.65
C PHE A 47 -1.00 11.36 8.70
N LEU A 48 -0.58 10.13 9.07
CA LEU A 48 0.29 9.31 8.22
C LEU A 48 -0.35 9.01 6.86
N LEU A 49 -1.66 8.72 6.84
CA LEU A 49 -2.36 8.44 5.59
C LEU A 49 -2.51 9.70 4.70
N SER A 50 -2.66 10.87 5.31
CA SER A 50 -2.81 12.15 4.59
C SER A 50 -1.49 12.75 4.12
N HIS A 51 -0.36 12.26 4.65
CA HIS A 51 0.99 12.70 4.28
C HIS A 51 1.81 11.50 3.77
N PRO A 52 1.41 10.91 2.62
CA PRO A 52 2.01 9.66 2.12
C PRO A 52 3.50 9.79 1.79
N GLY A 53 3.97 10.98 1.39
CA GLY A 53 5.40 11.24 1.18
C GLY A 53 6.21 11.19 2.48
N PHE A 54 5.71 11.83 3.55
CA PHE A 54 6.29 11.74 4.88
C PHE A 54 6.30 10.29 5.40
N ALA A 55 5.17 9.58 5.28
CA ALA A 55 5.08 8.19 5.71
C ALA A 55 6.04 7.28 4.94
N ALA A 56 6.18 7.45 3.62
CA ALA A 56 7.12 6.69 2.81
C ALA A 56 8.58 6.96 3.21
N ALA A 57 8.96 8.23 3.42
CA ALA A 57 10.30 8.58 3.89
C ALA A 57 10.60 7.96 5.26
N LEU A 58 9.63 8.02 6.19
CA LEU A 58 9.73 7.42 7.51
C LEU A 58 9.94 5.91 7.44
N PHE A 59 9.07 5.20 6.72
CA PHE A 59 9.13 3.74 6.64
C PHE A 59 10.35 3.26 5.85
N GLY A 60 10.76 4.00 4.82
CA GLY A 60 11.98 3.75 4.05
C GLY A 60 13.22 3.76 4.93
N ARG A 61 13.33 4.75 5.83
CA ARG A 61 14.44 4.85 6.80
C ARG A 61 14.42 3.76 7.86
N LEU A 62 13.24 3.41 8.36
CA LEU A 62 13.10 2.41 9.44
C LEU A 62 13.17 0.96 8.93
N TYR A 63 13.07 0.76 7.62
CA TYR A 63 13.13 -0.56 7.01
C TYR A 63 13.94 -0.51 5.70
N PRO A 64 15.27 -0.79 5.76
CA PRO A 64 16.17 -0.72 4.61
C PRO A 64 15.71 -1.45 3.33
N PRO A 65 14.92 -2.53 3.38
CA PRO A 65 14.33 -3.12 2.18
C PRO A 65 13.43 -2.20 1.34
N LEU A 66 12.98 -1.07 1.91
CA LEU A 66 12.25 0.02 1.24
C LEU A 66 13.17 1.19 0.83
N GLU A 67 14.49 1.05 0.95
CA GLU A 67 15.43 2.05 0.46
C GLU A 67 15.26 2.22 -1.06
N GLY A 68 14.96 3.45 -1.50
CA GLY A 68 14.62 3.74 -2.89
C GLY A 68 13.14 3.63 -3.24
N TYR A 69 12.27 3.29 -2.26
CA TYR A 69 10.84 3.57 -2.33
C TYR A 69 10.61 5.04 -2.01
N SER A 70 10.00 5.79 -2.91
CA SER A 70 9.63 7.18 -2.68
C SER A 70 8.19 7.42 -3.09
N VAL A 71 7.55 8.31 -2.35
CA VAL A 71 6.18 8.75 -2.63
C VAL A 71 6.16 10.26 -2.66
N THR A 72 5.56 10.80 -3.71
CA THR A 72 5.27 12.22 -3.84
C THR A 72 3.78 12.41 -4.04
N GLN A 73 3.28 13.57 -3.66
CA GLN A 73 1.85 13.89 -3.78
C GLN A 73 1.71 15.19 -4.59
N PRO A 74 1.72 15.12 -5.94
CA PRO A 74 1.64 16.30 -6.79
C PRO A 74 0.36 17.11 -6.58
N THR A 75 -0.74 16.43 -6.22
CA THR A 75 -2.00 17.07 -5.86
C THR A 75 -2.59 16.36 -4.64
N PRO A 76 -3.54 16.95 -3.89
CA PRO A 76 -4.16 16.28 -2.75
C PRO A 76 -4.77 14.91 -3.08
N ARG A 77 -5.11 14.66 -4.36
CA ARG A 77 -5.72 13.41 -4.81
C ARG A 77 -4.77 12.50 -5.57
N LEU A 78 -3.63 12.97 -6.05
CA LEU A 78 -2.71 12.16 -6.86
C LEU A 78 -1.47 11.83 -6.06
N ILE A 79 -1.16 10.54 -5.97
CA ILE A 79 0.06 10.02 -5.35
C ILE A 79 0.90 9.40 -6.45
N ARG A 80 2.16 9.79 -6.57
CA ARG A 80 3.14 9.11 -7.41
C ARG A 80 4.11 8.33 -6.53
N PHE A 81 4.31 7.07 -6.85
CA PHE A 81 5.20 6.19 -6.13
C PHE A 81 6.25 5.60 -7.07
N ILE A 82 7.48 5.52 -6.57
CA ILE A 82 8.60 4.94 -7.29
C ILE A 82 9.23 3.90 -6.37
N ASP A 83 9.43 2.69 -6.88
CA ASP A 83 10.19 1.65 -6.21
C ASP A 83 11.34 1.20 -7.13
N ARG A 84 12.53 1.74 -6.87
CA ARG A 84 13.72 1.46 -7.68
C ARG A 84 14.15 0.00 -7.62
N ARG A 85 13.83 -0.72 -6.54
CA ARG A 85 14.23 -2.11 -6.35
C ARG A 85 13.46 -3.04 -7.30
N TRP A 86 12.19 -2.75 -7.53
CA TRP A 86 11.33 -3.53 -8.40
C TRP A 86 11.08 -2.88 -9.76
N GLY A 87 11.70 -1.72 -10.02
CA GLY A 87 11.55 -0.98 -11.28
C GLY A 87 10.14 -0.44 -11.48
N LEU A 88 9.45 -0.10 -10.39
CA LEU A 88 8.08 0.40 -10.45
C LEU A 88 8.09 1.92 -10.44
N ASP A 89 7.34 2.50 -11.35
CA ASP A 89 6.97 3.90 -11.37
C ASP A 89 5.49 3.93 -11.70
N GLY A 90 4.69 4.54 -10.84
CA GLY A 90 3.25 4.49 -10.96
C GLY A 90 2.57 5.60 -10.21
N GLU A 91 1.29 5.77 -10.53
CA GLU A 91 0.44 6.78 -9.94
C GLU A 91 -0.82 6.13 -9.37
N ALA A 92 -1.30 6.66 -8.25
CA ALA A 92 -2.53 6.28 -7.60
C ALA A 92 -3.36 7.54 -7.31
N GLU A 93 -4.57 7.59 -7.86
CA GLU A 93 -5.55 8.63 -7.62
C GLU A 93 -6.48 8.24 -6.46
N LEU A 94 -6.58 9.08 -5.44
CA LEU A 94 -7.51 8.98 -4.33
C LEU A 94 -8.92 9.39 -4.80
N LEU A 95 -9.76 8.39 -5.05
CA LEU A 95 -11.15 8.54 -5.52
C LEU A 95 -12.14 8.91 -4.42
N ALA A 96 -11.90 8.48 -3.18
CA ALA A 96 -12.79 8.79 -2.08
C ALA A 96 -12.08 8.75 -0.72
N ILE A 97 -12.49 9.66 0.16
CA ILE A 97 -12.17 9.65 1.60
C ILE A 97 -13.51 9.58 2.34
N GLN A 98 -13.66 8.55 3.16
CA GLN A 98 -14.79 8.34 4.06
C GLN A 98 -14.25 8.04 5.45
N PRO A 99 -15.05 8.21 6.52
CA PRO A 99 -14.61 7.83 7.86
C PRO A 99 -14.14 6.37 7.91
N GLY A 100 -12.84 6.15 8.21
CA GLY A 100 -12.25 4.81 8.28
C GLY A 100 -12.04 4.12 6.92
N LYS A 101 -12.12 4.85 5.80
CA LYS A 101 -12.01 4.26 4.46
C LYS A 101 -11.42 5.22 3.43
N ARG A 102 -10.46 4.73 2.63
CA ARG A 102 -9.89 5.44 1.48
C ARG A 102 -9.90 4.52 0.26
N ILE A 103 -10.29 5.07 -0.89
CA ILE A 103 -10.34 4.33 -2.16
C ILE A 103 -9.38 4.99 -3.13
N TYR A 104 -8.41 4.21 -3.61
CA TYR A 104 -7.44 4.64 -4.60
C TYR A 104 -7.68 3.90 -5.92
N ARG A 105 -7.37 4.54 -7.04
CA ARG A 105 -7.31 3.93 -8.37
C ARG A 105 -5.92 4.08 -8.93
N THR A 106 -5.37 3.01 -9.47
CA THR A 106 -4.03 2.97 -10.06
C THR A 106 -4.04 2.08 -11.29
N GLU A 107 -2.99 2.13 -12.09
CA GLU A 107 -2.75 1.16 -13.15
C GLU A 107 -1.56 0.29 -12.75
N ILE A 108 -1.76 -1.03 -12.71
CA ILE A 108 -0.66 -1.97 -12.59
C ILE A 108 -0.26 -2.42 -13.99
N GLY A 109 1.00 -2.17 -14.34
CA GLY A 109 1.64 -2.71 -15.53
C GLY A 109 2.47 -3.95 -15.20
N VAL A 110 2.36 -4.99 -16.02
CA VAL A 110 3.32 -6.09 -16.06
C VAL A 110 3.89 -6.17 -17.47
N ALA A 111 5.21 -6.04 -17.57
CA ALA A 111 5.91 -6.38 -18.79
C ALA A 111 5.90 -7.91 -18.96
N LEU A 112 5.15 -8.40 -19.95
CA LEU A 112 5.11 -9.81 -20.33
C LEU A 112 6.28 -10.17 -21.25
N THR A 113 6.74 -9.20 -22.05
CA THR A 113 7.97 -9.22 -22.85
C THR A 113 8.55 -7.81 -22.92
N GLU A 114 9.70 -7.63 -23.59
CA GLU A 114 10.28 -6.29 -23.86
C GLU A 114 9.34 -5.37 -24.65
N THR A 115 8.33 -5.91 -25.35
CA THR A 115 7.43 -5.18 -26.24
C THR A 115 5.97 -5.20 -25.80
N TRP A 116 5.59 -6.12 -24.91
CA TRP A 116 4.22 -6.27 -24.45
C TRP A 116 4.11 -5.95 -22.96
N GLN A 117 3.41 -4.86 -22.66
CA GLN A 117 2.97 -4.52 -21.31
C GLN A 117 1.47 -4.77 -21.19
N LEU A 118 1.09 -5.56 -20.20
CA LEU A 118 -0.29 -5.66 -19.76
C LEU A 118 -0.49 -4.64 -18.66
N SER A 119 -1.19 -3.54 -18.96
CA SER A 119 -1.68 -2.61 -17.94
C SER A 119 -3.15 -2.90 -17.67
N ALA A 120 -3.54 -2.85 -16.39
CA ALA A 120 -4.93 -2.98 -16.00
C ALA A 120 -5.25 -1.99 -14.89
N PRO A 121 -6.40 -1.28 -14.99
CA PRO A 121 -6.84 -0.41 -13.92
C PRO A 121 -7.21 -1.26 -12.69
N MET A 122 -6.84 -0.75 -11.53
CA MET A 122 -7.03 -1.40 -10.24
C MET A 122 -7.57 -0.40 -9.23
N GLU A 123 -8.46 -0.84 -8.37
CA GLU A 123 -8.87 -0.12 -7.17
C GLU A 123 -8.25 -0.74 -5.93
N ILE A 124 -7.71 0.11 -5.06
CA ILE A 124 -7.19 -0.27 -3.75
C ILE A 124 -8.11 0.37 -2.71
N VAL A 125 -8.76 -0.48 -1.91
CA VAL A 125 -9.62 -0.05 -0.82
C VAL A 125 -8.87 -0.26 0.49
N LEU A 126 -8.55 0.83 1.18
CA LEU A 126 -8.00 0.83 2.52
C LEU A 126 -9.14 1.08 3.50
N GLU A 127 -9.45 0.10 4.34
CA GLU A 127 -10.38 0.23 5.46
C GLU A 127 -9.60 0.20 6.76
N TYR A 128 -9.95 1.05 7.72
CA TYR A 128 -9.26 1.12 9.00
C TYR A 128 -10.18 1.58 10.11
N ARG A 129 -9.92 1.10 11.32
CA ARG A 129 -10.70 1.44 12.51
C ARG A 129 -9.84 1.37 13.76
N GLN A 130 -10.25 2.10 14.78
CA GLN A 130 -9.68 1.97 16.10
C GLN A 130 -10.30 0.73 16.79
N ALA A 131 -9.53 -0.35 16.88
CA ALA A 131 -9.93 -1.59 17.54
C ALA A 131 -9.87 -1.51 19.07
N ARG A 132 -8.98 -0.67 19.61
CA ARG A 132 -8.84 -0.43 21.06
C ARG A 132 -8.68 1.04 21.35
N ALA A 133 -9.30 1.52 22.43
CA ALA A 133 -9.16 2.88 22.93
C ALA A 133 -7.95 3.02 23.87
N ALA A 134 -7.70 4.24 24.34
CA ALA A 134 -6.71 4.52 25.38
C ALA A 134 -6.96 3.66 26.63
N PRO A 135 -5.90 3.31 27.40
CA PRO A 135 -4.51 3.79 27.29
C PRO A 135 -3.66 3.06 26.24
N ASN A 136 -4.15 1.96 25.66
CA ASN A 136 -3.43 1.15 24.67
C ASN A 136 -4.16 1.17 23.32
N PRO A 137 -4.17 2.33 22.63
CA PRO A 137 -4.93 2.46 21.40
C PRO A 137 -4.34 1.57 20.31
N LEU A 138 -5.22 0.98 19.50
CA LEU A 138 -4.82 0.12 18.40
C LEU A 138 -5.67 0.43 17.17
N MET A 139 -5.01 0.90 16.11
CA MET A 139 -5.59 0.94 14.78
C MET A 139 -5.36 -0.38 14.08
N VAL A 140 -6.39 -0.89 13.43
CA VAL A 140 -6.30 -2.03 12.53
C VAL A 140 -6.76 -1.58 11.16
N SER A 141 -6.04 -1.99 10.12
CA SER A 141 -6.45 -1.75 8.75
C SER A 141 -6.68 -3.03 7.97
N ARG A 142 -7.20 -2.90 6.76
CA ARG A 142 -7.37 -3.92 5.74
C ARG A 142 -7.16 -3.25 4.39
N LEU A 143 -6.37 -3.88 3.53
CA LEU A 143 -6.15 -3.46 2.16
C LEU A 143 -6.78 -4.48 1.22
N THR A 144 -7.64 -4.02 0.33
CA THR A 144 -8.32 -4.88 -0.64
C THR A 144 -8.02 -4.37 -2.05
N PHE A 145 -7.50 -5.25 -2.88
CA PHE A 145 -7.09 -4.96 -4.25
C PHE A 145 -8.12 -5.54 -5.21
N TYR A 146 -8.66 -4.70 -6.09
CA TYR A 146 -9.67 -5.06 -7.08
C TYR A 146 -9.16 -4.73 -8.49
N LEU A 147 -9.10 -5.70 -9.38
CA LEU A 147 -8.96 -5.44 -10.80
C LEU A 147 -10.26 -4.84 -11.34
N LEU A 148 -10.15 -3.91 -12.27
CA LEU A 148 -11.25 -3.39 -13.06
C LEU A 148 -11.14 -3.94 -14.48
N PRO A 149 -11.60 -5.18 -14.75
CA PRO A 149 -11.58 -5.72 -16.11
C PRO A 149 -12.47 -4.87 -17.02
N PRO A 150 -12.08 -4.64 -18.28
CA PRO A 150 -12.96 -3.97 -19.22
C PRO A 150 -14.22 -4.83 -19.44
N PRO A 151 -15.40 -4.23 -19.69
CA PRO A 151 -16.67 -4.96 -19.81
C PRO A 151 -16.68 -6.02 -20.92
N THR A 152 -15.77 -5.90 -21.89
CA THR A 152 -15.63 -6.78 -23.04
C THR A 152 -14.68 -7.95 -22.80
N LEU A 153 -13.96 -7.99 -21.67
CA LEU A 153 -13.02 -9.05 -21.35
C LEU A 153 -13.77 -10.26 -20.77
N PRO A 154 -13.65 -11.46 -21.38
CA PRO A 154 -14.23 -12.67 -20.81
C PRO A 154 -13.70 -12.98 -19.41
N ASP A 155 -14.57 -13.43 -18.51
CA ASP A 155 -14.24 -13.72 -17.10
C ASP A 155 -13.02 -14.63 -16.94
N VAL A 156 -12.89 -15.65 -17.80
CA VAL A 156 -11.76 -16.59 -17.77
C VAL A 156 -10.43 -15.88 -18.01
N LEU A 157 -10.41 -14.89 -18.91
CA LEU A 157 -9.20 -14.11 -19.20
C LEU A 157 -8.93 -13.08 -18.10
N ALA A 158 -9.97 -12.47 -17.53
CA ALA A 158 -9.85 -11.57 -16.38
C ALA A 158 -9.26 -12.30 -15.16
N GLN A 159 -9.72 -13.52 -14.88
CA GLN A 159 -9.19 -14.35 -13.81
C GLN A 159 -7.74 -14.78 -14.07
N ALA A 160 -7.41 -15.17 -15.31
CA ALA A 160 -6.03 -15.51 -15.67
C ALA A 160 -5.08 -14.31 -15.47
N ALA A 161 -5.50 -13.11 -15.89
CA ALA A 161 -4.74 -11.88 -15.66
C ALA A 161 -4.57 -11.60 -14.16
N ALA A 162 -5.63 -11.72 -13.36
CA ALA A 162 -5.55 -11.55 -11.91
C ALA A 162 -4.51 -12.49 -11.27
N GLN A 163 -4.48 -13.77 -11.66
CA GLN A 163 -3.50 -14.74 -11.14
C GLN A 163 -2.05 -14.36 -11.45
N LEU A 164 -1.80 -13.69 -12.58
CA LEU A 164 -0.47 -13.19 -12.94
C LEU A 164 -0.05 -11.98 -12.09
N LEU A 165 -1.01 -11.18 -11.59
CA LEU A 165 -0.74 -9.99 -10.78
C LEU A 165 -0.48 -10.32 -9.30
N ILE A 166 -1.04 -11.41 -8.78
CA ILE A 166 -0.93 -11.79 -7.36
C ILE A 166 0.52 -11.79 -6.87
N PRO A 167 1.50 -12.47 -7.52
CA PRO A 167 2.87 -12.52 -7.01
C PRO A 167 3.55 -11.13 -6.92
N LEU A 168 3.24 -10.23 -7.84
CA LEU A 168 3.76 -8.86 -7.85
C LEU A 168 3.20 -8.07 -6.67
N ILE A 169 1.88 -8.13 -6.48
CA ILE A 169 1.18 -7.47 -5.36
C ILE A 169 1.71 -8.01 -4.03
N ASN A 170 1.90 -9.33 -3.91
CA ASN A 170 2.35 -9.96 -2.66
C ASN A 170 3.70 -9.41 -2.19
N ARG A 171 4.68 -9.31 -3.09
CA ARG A 171 6.04 -8.85 -2.75
C ARG A 171 6.05 -7.41 -2.28
N GLN A 172 5.31 -6.53 -2.96
CA GLN A 172 5.23 -5.11 -2.59
C GLN A 172 4.51 -4.94 -1.27
N VAL A 173 3.36 -5.61 -1.12
CA VAL A 173 2.55 -5.48 0.08
C VAL A 173 3.30 -6.02 1.30
N GLU A 174 4.07 -7.10 1.18
CA GLU A 174 4.87 -7.62 2.29
C GLU A 174 5.92 -6.60 2.77
N ALA A 175 6.69 -6.01 1.85
CA ALA A 175 7.70 -5.02 2.19
C ALA A 175 7.09 -3.76 2.83
N ILE A 176 6.00 -3.24 2.25
CA ILE A 176 5.29 -2.07 2.76
C ILE A 176 4.65 -2.36 4.13
N THR A 177 4.08 -3.56 4.31
CA THR A 177 3.47 -3.98 5.57
C THR A 177 4.51 -4.06 6.68
N GLU A 178 5.66 -4.67 6.43
CA GLU A 178 6.73 -4.77 7.45
C GLU A 178 7.35 -3.41 7.77
N GLY A 179 7.61 -2.57 6.76
CA GLY A 179 8.11 -1.21 6.98
C GLY A 179 7.13 -0.35 7.77
N SER A 180 5.85 -0.41 7.42
CA SER A 180 4.79 0.28 8.16
C SER A 180 4.66 -0.23 9.58
N ARG A 181 4.86 -1.54 9.82
CA ARG A 181 4.75 -2.16 11.16
C ARG A 181 5.86 -1.61 12.06
N ARG A 182 7.10 -1.62 11.56
CA ARG A 182 8.26 -1.04 12.26
C ARG A 182 8.09 0.45 12.51
N GLY A 183 7.58 1.18 11.52
CA GLY A 183 7.22 2.59 11.65
C GLY A 183 6.24 2.81 12.79
N CYS A 184 5.12 2.11 12.77
CA CYS A 184 4.13 2.15 13.83
C CYS A 184 4.68 1.78 15.21
N ASP A 185 5.49 0.72 15.30
CA ASP A 185 6.10 0.33 16.58
C ASP A 185 7.04 1.42 17.13
N ARG A 186 7.83 2.08 16.26
CA ARG A 186 8.74 3.16 16.68
C ARG A 186 7.97 4.41 17.10
N LEU A 187 6.94 4.80 16.34
CA LEU A 187 6.04 5.91 16.65
C LEU A 187 5.36 5.77 18.02
N THR A 188 5.06 4.54 18.43
CA THR A 188 4.42 4.29 19.73
C THR A 188 5.42 4.29 20.87
N ASN A 189 6.53 3.58 20.70
CA ASN A 189 7.43 3.28 21.81
C ASN A 189 8.41 4.41 22.11
N ASP A 190 8.75 5.23 21.11
CA ASP A 190 9.72 6.31 21.24
C ASP A 190 9.44 7.42 20.22
N PRO A 191 8.29 8.10 20.30
CA PRO A 191 7.95 9.15 19.35
C PRO A 191 8.92 10.34 19.43
N GLY A 192 9.51 10.59 20.61
CA GLY A 192 10.42 11.70 20.86
C GLY A 192 11.80 11.45 20.26
N GLY A 193 12.41 10.31 20.55
CA GLY A 193 13.68 9.94 19.92
C GLY A 193 13.55 9.81 18.41
N LEU A 194 12.43 9.29 17.91
CA LEU A 194 12.15 9.27 16.48
C LEU A 194 12.06 10.68 15.87
N TYR A 195 11.47 11.66 16.56
CA TYR A 195 11.46 13.05 16.11
C TYR A 195 12.87 13.62 16.01
N ASP A 196 13.69 13.43 17.03
CA ASP A 196 15.08 13.90 17.09
C ASP A 196 15.94 13.28 15.97
N GLU A 197 15.67 12.02 15.60
CA GLU A 197 16.27 11.40 14.42
C GLU A 197 15.76 12.05 13.12
N MET A 198 14.44 12.15 12.94
CA MET A 198 13.81 12.65 11.71
C MET A 198 14.19 14.09 11.36
N VAL A 199 14.41 14.96 12.35
CA VAL A 199 14.85 16.35 12.08
C VAL A 199 16.22 16.44 11.42
N THR A 200 17.03 15.37 11.53
CA THR A 200 18.34 15.28 10.86
C THR A 200 18.26 14.71 9.43
N TRP A 201 17.10 14.18 9.02
CA TRP A 201 16.95 13.52 7.72
C TRP A 201 16.57 14.54 6.64
N PRO A 202 17.37 14.67 5.56
CA PRO A 202 17.17 15.71 4.55
C PRO A 202 15.86 15.56 3.75
N GLU A 203 15.32 14.35 3.64
CA GLU A 203 14.08 14.05 2.93
C GLU A 203 12.81 14.38 3.72
N MET A 204 12.91 14.72 5.01
CA MET A 204 11.74 14.97 5.85
C MET A 204 11.17 16.39 5.63
N PRO A 205 9.91 16.52 5.21
CA PRO A 205 9.29 17.83 5.04
C PRO A 205 9.12 18.54 6.39
N LYS A 206 9.66 19.76 6.50
CA LYS A 206 9.54 20.59 7.72
C LYS A 206 8.09 20.78 8.21
N PRO A 207 7.08 21.05 7.35
CA PRO A 207 5.69 21.17 7.80
C PRO A 207 5.15 19.90 8.45
N ASP A 208 5.57 18.73 7.95
CA ASP A 208 5.14 17.44 8.48
C ASP A 208 5.82 17.13 9.82
N LEU A 209 7.08 17.54 10.00
CA LEU A 209 7.76 17.47 11.29
C LEU A 209 7.07 18.34 12.36
N ILE A 210 6.61 19.55 12.01
CA ILE A 210 5.84 20.40 12.93
C ILE A 210 4.53 19.71 13.32
N SER A 211 3.81 19.18 12.33
CA SER A 211 2.55 18.46 12.55
C SER A 211 2.75 17.22 13.41
N TYR A 212 3.84 16.48 13.17
CA TYR A 212 4.26 15.36 13.99
C TYR A 212 4.44 15.76 15.45
N TYR A 213 5.21 16.82 15.71
CA TYR A 213 5.46 17.30 17.07
C TYR A 213 4.14 17.56 17.81
N HIS A 214 3.19 18.24 17.17
CA HIS A 214 1.90 18.53 17.80
C HIS A 214 1.01 17.30 18.02
N LEU A 215 1.05 16.32 17.11
CA LEU A 215 0.18 15.14 17.18
C LEU A 215 0.71 14.05 18.13
N PHE A 216 2.03 13.92 18.24
CA PHE A 216 2.68 12.82 18.93
C PHE A 216 3.39 13.25 20.23
N LEU A 217 3.84 14.50 20.35
CA LEU A 217 4.72 14.94 21.44
C LEU A 217 4.14 16.03 22.32
N ALA A 218 3.40 16.98 21.74
CA ALA A 218 2.85 18.09 22.50
C ALA A 218 1.90 17.59 23.61
N PRO A 219 1.96 18.17 24.81
CA PRO A 219 0.99 17.89 25.86
C PRO A 219 -0.41 18.09 25.30
N ARG A 220 -1.27 17.07 25.38
CA ARG A 220 -2.68 17.25 25.04
C ARG A 220 -3.28 18.21 26.06
N PRO A 221 -4.04 19.24 25.63
CA PRO A 221 -4.74 20.13 26.54
C PRO A 221 -5.73 19.38 27.43
#